data_AF-A0A7Z0RT44-F1
#
_entry.id   AF-A0A7Z0RT44-F1
#
_cell.length_a   1.000
_cell.length_b   1.000
_cell.length_c   1.000
_cell.angle_alpha   90.00
_cell.angle_beta   90.00
_cell.angle_gamma   90.00
#
_symmetry.space_group_name_H-M   'P 1'
#
loop_
_entity.id
_entity.type
_entity.pdbx_description
1 polymer ?
#
loop_
_entity_poly.entity_id
_entity_poly.type
_entity_poly.pdbx_seq_one_letter_code
_entity_poly.pdbx_strand_id
1 'polypeptide(L)'
;EIEPNWNIKLYERLDRPGIESSNERHNAGTGHAALCELNYTVRKPDGSIDIEKAKEINEQFEISKQFWSHLVKNKSISNPKEFIQPLPHISFVRGKNNVQFLKDRYYAMKDFPMFDNIEYTEDIEEMRKWIPLMM
;
A
#
# COMPACT_ATOMS: atom_id res chain seq x y z
N GLU A 1 2.13 4.35 25.62
CA GLU A 1 3.22 3.34 25.68
C GLU A 1 2.76 2.20 26.57
N ILE A 2 3.13 0.96 26.25
CA ILE A 2 2.62 -0.24 26.98
C ILE A 2 3.44 -0.48 28.24
N GLU A 3 4.77 -0.62 28.12
CA GLU A 3 5.66 -0.89 29.27
C GLU A 3 6.98 -0.10 29.15
N PRO A 4 7.03 1.15 29.62
CA PRO A 4 8.20 2.02 29.48
C PRO A 4 9.40 1.58 30.34
N ASN A 5 9.17 0.71 31.32
CA ASN A 5 10.21 0.25 32.26
C ASN A 5 10.92 -1.03 31.80
N TRP A 6 10.55 -1.59 30.65
CA TRP A 6 11.22 -2.78 30.13
C TRP A 6 12.66 -2.47 29.71
N ASN A 7 13.57 -3.38 30.09
CA ASN A 7 14.95 -3.36 29.63
C ASN A 7 15.09 -4.27 28.40
N ILE A 8 15.05 -3.68 27.21
CA ILE A 8 15.17 -4.38 25.93
C ILE A 8 16.62 -4.35 25.47
N LYS A 9 17.22 -5.53 25.23
CA LYS A 9 18.53 -5.66 24.60
C LYS A 9 18.38 -6.14 23.16
N LEU A 10 18.82 -5.32 22.21
CA LEU A 10 18.86 -5.68 20.79
C LEU A 10 20.31 -6.04 20.41
N TYR A 11 20.49 -7.18 19.74
CA TYR A 11 21.79 -7.64 19.26
C TYR A 11 21.75 -7.70 17.74
N GLU A 12 22.70 -7.05 17.09
CA GLU A 12 22.88 -7.01 15.63
C GLU A 12 24.33 -7.43 15.34
N ARG A 13 24.51 -8.24 14.29
CA ARG A 13 25.83 -8.71 13.88
C ARG A 13 26.57 -7.65 13.08
N LEU A 14 25.83 -6.84 12.33
CA LEU A 14 26.36 -5.84 11.42
C LEU A 14 26.59 -4.49 12.13
N ASP A 15 27.28 -3.58 11.45
CA ASP A 15 27.65 -2.26 11.98
C ASP A 15 26.46 -1.32 12.12
N ARG A 16 25.34 -1.62 11.46
CA ARG A 16 24.09 -0.87 11.54
C ARG A 16 22.88 -1.82 11.51
N PRO A 17 21.77 -1.46 12.18
CA PRO A 17 20.53 -2.25 12.11
C PRO A 17 19.98 -2.34 10.69
N GLY A 18 19.49 -3.53 10.31
CA GLY A 18 18.65 -3.69 9.12
C GLY A 18 19.34 -3.46 7.78
N ILE A 19 20.67 -3.63 7.69
CA ILE A 19 21.40 -3.44 6.42
C ILE A 19 21.38 -4.66 5.48
N GLU A 20 20.84 -5.79 5.92
CA GLU A 20 20.68 -7.00 5.10
C GLU A 20 19.27 -7.03 4.47
N SER A 21 18.44 -8.05 4.77
CA SER A 21 17.14 -8.25 4.10
C SER A 21 16.14 -7.13 4.37
N SER A 22 16.27 -6.43 5.50
CA SER A 22 15.38 -5.32 5.87
C SER A 22 15.78 -3.99 5.23
N ASN A 23 16.92 -3.91 4.55
CA ASN A 23 17.37 -2.67 3.93
C ASN A 23 16.40 -2.26 2.83
N GLU A 24 16.10 -0.98 2.70
CA GLU A 24 15.17 -0.43 1.72
C GLU A 24 15.51 -0.76 0.26
N ARG A 25 16.78 -1.08 -0.03
CA ARG A 25 17.23 -1.51 -1.37
C ARG A 25 17.09 -3.02 -1.61
N HIS A 26 16.91 -3.80 -0.55
CA HIS A 26 16.74 -5.25 -0.61
C HIS A 26 15.30 -5.69 -0.28
N ASN A 27 14.55 -4.82 0.38
CA ASN A 27 13.16 -5.02 0.74
C ASN A 27 12.25 -4.64 -0.45
N ALA A 28 11.44 -5.59 -0.90
CA ALA A 28 10.43 -5.38 -1.94
C ALA A 28 9.14 -4.70 -1.43
N GLY A 29 9.02 -4.50 -0.11
CA GLY A 29 7.84 -3.98 0.55
C GLY A 29 7.74 -2.46 0.42
N THR A 30 6.78 -2.01 -0.38
CA THR A 30 6.22 -0.66 -0.27
C THR A 30 5.25 -0.65 0.92
N GLY A 31 5.19 0.42 1.70
CA GLY A 31 4.06 0.61 2.61
C GLY A 31 2.81 0.89 1.78
N HIS A 32 1.95 -0.11 1.58
CA HIS A 32 0.82 0.01 0.65
C HIS A 32 -0.53 -0.26 1.34
N ALA A 33 -1.57 0.44 0.86
CA ALA A 33 -2.95 0.31 1.33
C ALA A 33 -3.76 -0.73 0.51
N ALA A 34 -3.10 -1.83 0.11
CA ALA A 34 -3.62 -2.87 -0.79
C ALA A 34 -4.07 -2.39 -2.19
N LEU A 35 -3.53 -1.27 -2.66
CA LEU A 35 -3.95 -0.66 -3.91
C LEU A 35 -3.33 -1.32 -5.16
N CYS A 36 -2.06 -1.71 -5.10
CA CYS A 36 -1.28 -2.23 -6.23
C CYS A 36 -1.23 -3.76 -6.34
N GLU A 37 -1.53 -4.49 -5.27
CA GLU A 37 -1.50 -5.94 -5.24
C GLU A 37 -2.83 -6.52 -5.73
N LEU A 38 -2.92 -6.75 -7.04
CA LEU A 38 -4.12 -7.31 -7.68
C LEU A 38 -4.55 -8.66 -7.05
N ASN A 39 -3.61 -9.42 -6.51
CA ASN A 39 -3.84 -10.71 -5.85
C ASN A 39 -4.53 -10.61 -4.48
N TYR A 40 -4.71 -9.42 -3.90
CA TYR A 40 -5.58 -9.23 -2.72
C TYR A 40 -7.05 -9.15 -3.07
N THR A 41 -7.39 -9.26 -4.35
CA THR A 41 -8.75 -9.39 -4.83
C THR A 41 -8.87 -10.63 -5.69
N VAL A 42 -9.92 -11.41 -5.49
CA VAL A 42 -10.07 -12.72 -6.15
C VAL A 42 -11.44 -12.82 -6.79
N ARG A 43 -11.49 -13.30 -8.04
CA ARG A 43 -12.77 -13.59 -8.69
C ARG A 43 -13.38 -14.86 -8.11
N LYS A 44 -14.61 -14.75 -7.61
CA LYS A 44 -15.40 -15.87 -7.08
C LYS A 44 -16.00 -16.70 -8.21
N PRO A 45 -16.45 -17.94 -7.93
CA PRO A 45 -17.12 -18.78 -8.93
C PRO A 45 -18.38 -18.15 -9.56
N ASP A 46 -19.06 -17.25 -8.83
CA ASP A 46 -20.21 -16.49 -9.31
C ASP A 46 -19.85 -15.27 -10.18
N GLY A 47 -18.55 -15.02 -10.38
CA GLY A 47 -18.02 -13.93 -11.19
C GLY A 47 -17.77 -12.62 -10.43
N SER A 48 -18.24 -12.48 -9.19
CA SER A 48 -17.98 -11.31 -8.34
C SER A 48 -16.52 -11.23 -7.89
N ILE A 49 -16.08 -10.03 -7.48
CA ILE A 49 -14.73 -9.81 -6.94
C ILE A 49 -14.80 -9.78 -5.41
N ASP A 50 -14.08 -10.69 -4.75
CA ASP A 50 -13.81 -10.60 -3.32
C ASP A 50 -12.78 -9.49 -3.04
N ILE A 51 -13.10 -8.61 -2.10
CA ILE A 51 -12.25 -7.49 -1.68
C ILE A 51 -11.92 -7.50 -0.19
N GLU A 52 -12.35 -8.52 0.57
CA GLU A 52 -12.20 -8.51 2.03
C GLU A 52 -10.72 -8.45 2.44
N LYS A 53 -9.84 -9.15 1.70
CA LYS A 53 -8.41 -9.06 1.99
C LYS A 53 -7.83 -7.67 1.77
N ALA A 54 -8.28 -6.97 0.73
CA ALA A 54 -7.88 -5.59 0.48
C ALA A 54 -8.37 -4.65 1.59
N LYS A 55 -9.59 -4.85 2.09
CA LYS A 55 -10.14 -4.08 3.22
C LYS A 55 -9.33 -4.29 4.50
N GLU A 56 -9.04 -5.53 4.88
CA GLU A 56 -8.22 -5.85 6.07
C GLU A 56 -6.85 -5.16 6.03
N ILE A 57 -6.16 -5.22 4.89
CA ILE A 57 -4.83 -4.63 4.74
C ILE A 57 -4.91 -3.10 4.78
N ASN A 58 -5.93 -2.51 4.16
CA ASN A 58 -6.14 -1.06 4.21
C ASN A 58 -6.40 -0.60 5.66
N GLU A 59 -7.23 -1.31 6.43
CA GLU A 59 -7.45 -1.02 7.85
C GLU A 59 -6.16 -1.09 8.67
N GLN A 60 -5.31 -2.11 8.44
CA GLN A 60 -3.99 -2.20 9.07
C GLN A 60 -3.07 -1.03 8.71
N PHE A 61 -3.14 -0.56 7.46
CA PHE A 61 -2.41 0.61 7.00
C PHE A 61 -2.89 1.89 7.72
N GLU A 62 -4.20 2.08 7.88
CA GLU A 62 -4.76 3.20 8.65
C GLU A 62 -4.34 3.17 10.13
N ILE A 63 -4.35 2.00 10.77
CA ILE A 63 -3.85 1.82 12.15
C ILE A 63 -2.38 2.23 12.25
N SER A 64 -1.56 1.85 11.26
CA SER A 64 -0.15 2.24 11.21
C SER A 64 0.01 3.76 11.11
N LYS A 65 -0.79 4.45 10.29
CA LYS A 65 -0.81 5.92 10.23
C LYS A 65 -1.22 6.56 11.55
N GLN A 66 -2.18 5.98 12.27
CA GLN A 66 -2.57 6.47 13.60
C GLN A 66 -1.41 6.37 14.60
N PHE A 67 -0.65 5.28 14.57
CA PHE A 67 0.56 5.13 15.38
C PHE A 67 1.61 6.19 15.05
N TRP A 68 1.89 6.43 13.75
CA TRP A 68 2.83 7.49 13.35
C TRP A 68 2.34 8.88 13.78
N SER A 69 1.04 9.16 13.63
CA SER A 69 0.41 10.40 14.10
C SER A 69 0.61 10.60 15.61
N HIS A 70 0.44 9.53 16.41
CA HIS A 70 0.70 9.56 17.85
C HIS A 70 2.17 9.90 18.18
N LEU A 71 3.13 9.29 17.49
CA LEU A 71 4.56 9.56 17.70
C LEU A 71 4.95 10.99 17.33
N VAL A 72 4.36 11.54 16.26
CA VAL A 72 4.54 12.95 15.88
C VAL A 72 3.96 13.86 16.95
N LYS A 73 2.72 13.61 17.40
CA LYS A 73 2.05 14.39 18.45
C LYS A 73 2.85 14.42 19.76
N ASN A 74 3.50 13.31 20.11
CA ASN A 74 4.31 13.18 21.31
C ASN A 74 5.78 13.61 21.12
N LYS A 75 6.15 14.14 19.95
CA LYS A 75 7.51 14.61 19.62
C LYS A 75 8.57 13.50 19.63
N SER A 76 8.18 12.23 19.57
CA SER A 76 9.09 11.09 19.33
C SER A 76 9.58 11.07 17.88
N ILE A 77 8.79 11.64 16.97
CA ILE A 77 9.16 11.89 15.57
C ILE A 77 9.07 13.40 15.34
N SER A 78 10.18 14.01 14.94
CA SER A 78 10.27 15.45 14.69
C SER A 78 9.72 15.87 13.33
N ASN A 79 9.99 15.09 12.28
CA ASN A 79 9.61 15.41 10.92
C ASN A 79 9.12 14.17 10.15
N PRO A 80 7.80 13.92 10.06
CA PRO A 80 7.25 12.75 9.37
C PRO A 80 7.57 12.71 7.87
N LYS A 81 7.88 13.86 7.24
CA LYS A 81 8.22 13.91 5.81
C LYS A 81 9.58 13.29 5.50
N GLU A 82 10.41 13.01 6.49
CA GLU A 82 11.69 12.33 6.26
C GLU A 82 11.53 10.85 5.88
N PHE A 83 10.38 10.23 6.22
CA PHE A 83 10.16 8.80 5.96
C PHE A 83 8.77 8.47 5.41
N ILE A 84 7.78 9.37 5.50
CA ILE A 84 6.46 9.20 4.88
C ILE A 84 6.37 10.08 3.63
N GLN A 85 6.31 9.42 2.47
CA GLN A 85 6.16 10.08 1.18
C GLN A 85 4.91 9.52 0.49
N PRO A 86 3.88 10.35 0.23
CA PRO A 86 2.72 9.90 -0.53
C PRO A 86 3.14 9.68 -1.98
N LEU A 87 2.85 8.49 -2.50
CA LEU A 87 3.16 8.11 -3.88
C LEU A 87 1.92 7.47 -4.51
N PRO A 88 1.54 7.88 -5.74
CA PRO A 88 0.49 7.20 -6.47
C PRO A 88 0.94 5.78 -6.80
N HIS A 89 0.01 4.83 -6.69
CA HIS A 89 0.22 3.44 -7.07
C HIS A 89 -0.60 3.15 -8.33
N ILE A 90 0.03 2.56 -9.34
CA ILE A 90 -0.60 2.29 -10.63
C ILE A 90 -0.58 0.79 -10.89
N SER A 91 -1.76 0.22 -11.09
CA SER A 91 -1.91 -1.15 -11.58
C SER A 91 -2.09 -1.11 -13.10
N PHE A 92 -1.10 -1.63 -13.84
CA PHE A 92 -1.16 -1.73 -15.29
C PHE A 92 -1.33 -3.19 -15.72
N VAL A 93 -2.30 -3.45 -16.60
CA VAL A 93 -2.58 -4.78 -17.12
C VAL A 93 -2.77 -4.77 -18.63
N ARG A 94 -2.53 -5.92 -19.27
CA ARG A 94 -2.77 -6.12 -20.71
C ARG A 94 -3.60 -7.37 -20.94
N GLY A 95 -4.31 -7.39 -22.07
CA GLY A 95 -5.16 -8.51 -22.48
C GLY A 95 -6.57 -8.42 -21.92
N LYS A 96 -7.55 -8.89 -22.70
CA LYS A 96 -8.99 -8.69 -22.46
C LYS A 96 -9.43 -9.15 -21.07
N ASN A 97 -8.95 -10.31 -20.62
CA ASN A 97 -9.34 -10.88 -19.33
C ASN A 97 -8.80 -10.06 -18.14
N ASN A 98 -7.56 -9.57 -18.22
CA ASN A 98 -6.96 -8.80 -17.14
C ASN A 98 -7.57 -7.39 -17.07
N VAL A 99 -7.85 -6.77 -18.22
CA VAL A 99 -8.55 -5.48 -18.29
C VAL A 99 -9.94 -5.59 -17.67
N GLN A 100 -10.70 -6.64 -18.02
CA GLN A 100 -12.01 -6.90 -17.42
C GLN A 100 -11.91 -7.13 -15.91
N PHE A 101 -10.92 -7.90 -15.44
CA PHE A 101 -10.69 -8.10 -14.02
C PHE A 101 -10.39 -6.78 -13.29
N LEU A 102 -9.51 -5.93 -13.83
CA LEU A 102 -9.17 -4.65 -13.21
C LEU A 102 -10.39 -3.72 -13.15
N LYS A 103 -11.23 -3.74 -14.18
CA LYS A 103 -12.50 -3.00 -14.23
C LYS A 103 -13.48 -3.47 -13.17
N ASP A 104 -13.73 -4.78 -13.09
CA ASP A 104 -14.64 -5.37 -12.11
C ASP A 104 -14.14 -5.10 -10.68
N ARG A 105 -12.81 -5.18 -10.47
CA ARG A 105 -12.16 -4.82 -9.20
C ARG A 105 -12.41 -3.36 -8.84
N TYR A 106 -12.23 -2.42 -9.77
CA TYR A 106 -12.51 -1.00 -9.55
C TYR A 106 -13.96 -0.78 -9.10
N TYR A 107 -14.93 -1.36 -9.79
CA TYR A 107 -16.35 -1.22 -9.43
C TYR A 107 -16.69 -1.86 -8.07
N ALA A 108 -16.05 -2.98 -7.73
CA ALA A 108 -16.23 -3.59 -6.41
C ALA A 108 -15.68 -2.73 -5.27
N MET A 109 -14.62 -1.94 -5.52
CA MET A 109 -13.91 -1.19 -4.49
C MET A 109 -14.38 0.27 -4.33
N LYS A 110 -14.69 0.98 -5.43
CA LYS A 110 -14.86 2.45 -5.45
C LYS A 110 -15.95 3.00 -4.51
N ASP A 111 -16.92 2.17 -4.14
CA ASP A 111 -18.05 2.59 -3.29
C ASP A 111 -17.72 2.51 -1.79
N PHE A 112 -16.54 1.99 -1.43
CA PHE A 112 -16.07 1.93 -0.05
C PHE A 112 -15.23 3.17 0.27
N PRO A 113 -15.45 3.85 1.42
CA PRO A 113 -14.73 5.07 1.78
C PRO A 113 -13.20 4.94 1.77
N MET A 114 -12.66 3.76 2.07
CA MET A 114 -11.21 3.53 2.08
C MET A 114 -10.57 3.45 0.68
N PHE A 115 -11.39 3.41 -0.37
CA PHE A 115 -10.99 3.33 -1.78
C PHE A 115 -11.65 4.42 -2.63
N ASP A 116 -12.17 5.49 -2.03
CA ASP A 116 -12.91 6.55 -2.72
C ASP A 116 -12.04 7.42 -3.65
N ASN A 117 -10.72 7.33 -3.53
CA ASN A 117 -9.74 8.07 -4.31
C ASN A 117 -9.09 7.25 -5.45
N ILE A 118 -9.61 6.05 -5.77
CA ILE A 118 -9.09 5.26 -6.88
C ILE A 118 -9.68 5.71 -8.22
N GLU A 119 -8.89 5.59 -9.28
CA GLU A 119 -9.28 5.94 -10.64
C GLU A 119 -9.10 4.75 -11.60
N TYR A 120 -9.92 4.68 -12.65
CA TYR A 120 -9.83 3.67 -13.70
C TYR A 120 -9.90 4.33 -15.08
N THR A 121 -8.99 3.94 -15.97
CA THR A 121 -8.98 4.41 -17.36
C THR A 121 -8.61 3.28 -18.32
N GLU A 122 -9.21 3.32 -19.50
CA GLU A 122 -8.79 2.55 -20.69
C GLU A 122 -8.26 3.50 -21.79
N ASP A 123 -8.24 4.83 -21.53
CA ASP A 123 -7.79 5.85 -22.47
C ASP A 123 -6.26 5.95 -22.47
N ILE A 124 -5.67 5.79 -23.66
CA ILE A 124 -4.24 5.86 -23.90
C ILE A 124 -3.66 7.23 -23.57
N GLU A 125 -4.40 8.31 -23.86
CA GLU A 125 -3.91 9.67 -23.61
C GLU A 125 -3.93 10.00 -22.11
N GLU A 126 -4.86 9.43 -21.35
CA GLU A 126 -4.84 9.53 -19.89
C GLU A 126 -3.71 8.68 -19.30
N MET A 127 -3.52 7.44 -19.78
CA MET A 127 -2.38 6.60 -19.39
C MET A 127 -1.03 7.28 -19.67
N ARG A 128 -0.88 8.01 -20.78
CA ARG A 128 0.35 8.76 -21.11
C ARG A 128 0.66 9.84 -20.07
N LYS A 129 -0.36 10.44 -19.43
CA LYS A 129 -0.15 11.39 -18.32
C LYS A 129 0.32 10.69 -17.05
N TRP A 130 -0.23 9.52 -16.75
CA TRP A 130 0.07 8.78 -15.52
C TRP A 130 1.40 8.02 -15.57
N ILE A 131 1.72 7.39 -16.71
CA ILE A 131 2.91 6.54 -16.93
C ILE A 131 3.67 6.91 -18.22
N PRO A 132 4.15 8.15 -18.36
CA PRO A 132 4.74 8.66 -19.61
C PRO A 132 5.98 7.90 -20.10
N LEU A 133 6.71 7.22 -19.20
CA LEU A 133 7.91 6.46 -19.55
C LEU A 133 7.59 5.03 -20.05
N MET A 134 6.37 4.54 -19.87
CA MET A 134 5.94 3.20 -20.31
C MET A 134 5.18 3.22 -21.64
N MET A 135 4.55 4.35 -21.97
CA MET A 135 3.64 4.53 -23.12
C MET A 135 4.37 5.10 -24.33
#